data_AF-A0A7Y2GH78-F1
#
_entry.id   AF-A0A7Y2GH78-F1
#
_cell.length_a   1.000
_cell.length_b   1.000
_cell.length_c   1.000
_cell.angle_alpha   90.00
_cell.angle_beta   90.00
_cell.angle_gamma   90.00
#
_symmetry.space_group_name_H-M   'P 1'
#
loop_
_entity.id
_entity.type
_entity.pdbx_description
1 polymer ?
#
loop_
_entity_poly.entity_id
_entity_poly.type
_entity_poly.pdbx_seq_one_letter_code
_entity_poly.pdbx_strand_id
1 'polypeptide(L)'
;MSFHTKFARVLAATALIALFSVFAFADVIKLKDGSTIKGKILSFTNGQFIILIGSGERQRQMRFFADEIESIEFDSKPVPMNASNNTSENSPPNYTTQTKGDSTIITVGSKTPNPQSNTTVVKSAPPTEKVSSNTNAIKPIQIRVKVLADNTANGWTNAGWVVRKGQRIRINGSGRISLGNGRYSGPKGISTLPDANKLIGDKPTGSLIAVIGDDNNDFIHIGDSIEFVAERDGALFLGVNEGVLDDNTGSFEVTVEIDPRIGS
;
A
#
# COMPACT_ATOMS: atom_id res chain seq x y z
N MET A 1 -46.23 29.61 42.25
CA MET A 1 -45.93 29.24 40.84
C MET A 1 -44.71 30.01 40.34
N SER A 2 -43.49 29.48 40.50
CA SER A 2 -42.25 30.12 39.96
C SER A 2 -41.06 29.15 39.81
N PHE A 3 -41.19 27.90 40.30
CA PHE A 3 -40.11 26.91 40.21
C PHE A 3 -40.05 26.17 38.87
N HIS A 4 -41.15 26.07 38.12
CA HIS A 4 -41.17 25.33 36.84
C HIS A 4 -40.52 26.09 35.67
N THR A 5 -40.50 27.43 35.68
CA THR A 5 -39.97 28.23 34.57
C THR A 5 -38.44 28.38 34.60
N LYS A 6 -37.82 28.35 35.79
CA LYS A 6 -36.34 28.37 35.90
C LYS A 6 -35.73 27.01 35.59
N PHE A 7 -36.40 25.92 36.00
CA PHE A 7 -35.94 24.55 35.71
C PHE A 7 -35.99 24.23 34.21
N ALA A 8 -37.06 24.65 33.52
CA ALA A 8 -37.19 24.48 32.07
C ALA A 8 -36.12 25.24 31.26
N ARG A 9 -35.68 26.41 31.74
CA ARG A 9 -34.62 27.20 31.07
C ARG A 9 -33.22 26.61 31.27
N VAL A 10 -32.94 26.04 32.44
CA VAL A 10 -31.68 25.32 32.70
C VAL A 10 -31.63 24.02 31.89
N LEU A 11 -32.73 23.28 31.80
CA LEU A 11 -32.82 22.07 30.98
C LEU A 11 -32.62 22.36 29.48
N ALA A 12 -33.20 23.46 28.99
CA ALA A 12 -33.03 23.90 27.61
C ALA A 12 -31.58 24.33 27.31
N ALA A 13 -30.90 24.98 28.26
CA ALA A 13 -29.49 25.36 28.11
C ALA A 13 -28.55 24.14 28.11
N THR A 14 -28.80 23.12 28.95
CA THR A 14 -28.02 21.88 28.93
C THR A 14 -28.30 21.03 27.68
N ALA A 15 -29.53 21.03 27.16
CA ALA A 15 -29.86 20.35 25.91
C ALA A 15 -29.19 21.02 24.69
N LEU A 16 -29.01 22.35 24.72
CA LEU A 16 -28.34 23.08 23.63
C LEU A 16 -26.81 22.89 23.64
N ILE A 17 -26.20 22.70 24.82
CA ILE A 17 -24.78 22.33 24.95
C ILE A 17 -24.56 20.86 24.57
N ALA A 18 -25.51 19.98 24.87
CA ALA A 18 -25.50 18.58 24.43
C ALA A 18 -25.77 18.42 22.91
N LEU A 19 -26.39 19.40 22.24
CA LEU A 19 -26.56 19.39 20.77
C LEU A 19 -25.29 19.76 19.99
N PHE A 20 -24.24 20.27 20.64
CA PHE A 20 -22.94 20.52 20.02
C PHE A 20 -21.93 19.38 20.19
N SER A 21 -22.33 18.22 20.74
CA SER A 21 -21.52 17.01 20.68
C SER A 21 -21.66 16.33 19.30
N VAL A 22 -21.24 17.03 18.23
CA VAL A 22 -20.95 16.36 16.97
C VAL A 22 -19.69 15.55 17.23
N PHE A 23 -19.85 14.25 17.45
CA PHE A 23 -18.74 13.30 17.38
C PHE A 23 -18.16 13.39 15.97
N ALA A 24 -17.13 14.22 15.80
CA ALA A 24 -16.29 14.20 14.61
C ALA A 24 -15.41 12.95 14.75
N PHE A 25 -15.93 11.81 14.27
CA PHE A 25 -15.14 10.60 14.09
C PHE A 25 -14.04 10.94 13.08
N ALA A 26 -12.82 11.08 13.59
CA ALA A 26 -11.63 11.38 12.81
C ALA A 26 -10.63 10.27 13.07
N ASP A 27 -10.02 9.77 12.00
CA ASP A 27 -8.91 8.84 12.11
C ASP A 27 -7.75 9.54 12.82
N VAL A 28 -7.05 8.81 13.68
CA VAL A 28 -5.89 9.32 14.43
C VAL A 28 -4.63 8.82 13.73
N ILE A 29 -3.83 9.76 13.22
CA ILE A 29 -2.53 9.48 12.62
C ILE A 29 -1.46 9.94 13.60
N LYS A 30 -0.60 9.03 14.04
CA LYS A 30 0.62 9.35 14.80
C LYS A 30 1.78 9.43 13.84
N LEU A 31 2.52 10.51 13.86
CA LEU A 31 3.73 10.72 13.08
C LEU A 31 4.96 10.31 13.88
N LYS A 32 6.06 10.00 13.18
CA LYS A 32 7.31 9.56 13.82
C LYS A 32 7.98 10.63 14.68
N ASP A 33 7.65 11.90 14.48
CA ASP A 33 8.08 13.01 15.35
C ASP A 33 7.30 13.06 16.69
N GLY A 34 6.37 12.12 16.89
CA GLY A 34 5.50 12.03 18.05
C GLY A 34 4.25 12.91 17.97
N SER A 35 4.10 13.72 16.92
CA SER A 35 2.90 14.51 16.72
C SER A 35 1.71 13.64 16.33
N THR A 36 0.51 14.09 16.69
CA THR A 36 -0.73 13.36 16.41
C THR A 36 -1.70 14.25 15.66
N ILE A 37 -2.23 13.71 14.57
CA ILE A 37 -3.16 14.37 13.68
C ILE A 37 -4.49 13.65 13.72
N LYS A 38 -5.56 14.43 13.78
CA LYS A 38 -6.92 13.91 13.67
C LYS A 38 -7.53 14.40 12.37
N GLY A 39 -7.94 13.48 11.51
CA GLY A 39 -8.59 13.81 10.26
C GLY A 39 -9.19 12.58 9.60
N LYS A 40 -9.97 12.78 8.54
CA LYS A 40 -10.49 11.68 7.76
C LYS A 40 -9.49 11.31 6.67
N ILE A 41 -9.08 10.05 6.59
CA ILE A 41 -8.26 9.58 5.48
C ILE A 41 -9.13 9.52 4.22
N LEU A 42 -8.72 10.24 3.17
CA LEU A 42 -9.43 10.29 1.89
C LEU A 42 -8.89 9.24 0.92
N SER A 43 -7.58 9.18 0.77
CA SER A 43 -6.91 8.24 -0.16
C SER A 43 -5.43 8.08 0.18
N PHE A 44 -4.82 7.07 -0.43
CA PHE A 44 -3.37 6.86 -0.46
C PHE A 44 -2.92 6.78 -1.91
N THR A 45 -2.02 7.64 -2.33
CA THR A 45 -1.51 7.69 -3.71
C THR A 45 -0.09 8.23 -3.72
N ASN A 46 0.76 7.71 -4.62
CA ASN A 46 2.16 8.11 -4.75
C ASN A 46 2.95 8.12 -3.43
N GLY A 47 2.71 7.13 -2.56
CA GLY A 47 3.36 7.06 -1.25
C GLY A 47 2.84 8.04 -0.20
N GLN A 48 1.79 8.81 -0.52
CA GLN A 48 1.22 9.83 0.36
C GLN A 48 -0.20 9.51 0.81
N PHE A 49 -0.47 9.69 2.10
CA PHE A 49 -1.82 9.76 2.64
C PHE A 49 -2.39 11.16 2.44
N ILE A 50 -3.57 11.25 1.83
CA ILE A 50 -4.35 12.49 1.75
C ILE A 50 -5.36 12.49 2.89
N ILE A 51 -5.22 13.43 3.80
CA ILE A 51 -6.01 13.51 5.03
C ILE A 51 -6.78 14.82 5.06
N LEU A 52 -8.08 14.75 5.33
CA LEU A 52 -8.93 15.91 5.55
C LEU A 52 -8.97 16.26 7.04
N ILE A 53 -8.43 17.42 7.41
CA ILE A 53 -8.36 17.90 8.78
C ILE A 53 -9.37 19.03 8.98
N GLY A 54 -10.06 19.03 10.12
CA GLY A 54 -11.02 20.06 10.50
C GLY A 54 -12.47 19.72 10.13
N SER A 55 -13.39 20.64 10.46
CA SER A 55 -14.84 20.46 10.29
C SER A 55 -15.46 21.69 9.62
N GLY A 56 -16.47 21.46 8.78
CA GLY A 56 -17.20 22.53 8.09
C GLY A 56 -16.30 23.36 7.16
N GLU A 57 -16.46 24.67 7.19
CA GLU A 57 -15.73 25.61 6.31
C GLU A 57 -14.22 25.70 6.58
N ARG A 58 -13.73 25.12 7.69
CA ARG A 58 -12.31 25.14 8.06
C ARG A 58 -11.57 23.85 7.71
N GLN A 59 -12.11 23.07 6.77
CA GLN A 59 -11.47 21.85 6.31
C GLN A 59 -10.22 22.14 5.45
N ARG A 60 -9.15 21.38 5.69
CA ARG A 60 -7.91 21.44 4.91
C ARG A 60 -7.46 20.03 4.54
N GLN A 61 -7.04 19.85 3.30
CA GLN A 61 -6.38 18.61 2.89
C GLN A 61 -4.88 18.73 3.18
N MET A 62 -4.36 17.73 3.88
CA MET A 62 -2.94 17.57 4.17
C MET A 62 -2.42 16.29 3.53
N ARG A 63 -1.13 16.29 3.20
CA ARG A 63 -0.43 15.16 2.59
C ARG A 63 0.71 14.76 3.51
N PHE A 64 0.79 13.48 3.81
CA PHE A 64 1.86 12.90 4.61
C PHE A 64 2.45 11.71 3.88
N PHE A 65 3.77 11.64 3.77
CA PHE A 65 4.41 10.47 3.22
C PHE A 65 4.28 9.29 4.19
N ALA A 66 4.24 8.06 3.66
CA ALA A 66 4.09 6.86 4.48
C ALA A 66 5.24 6.67 5.48
N ASP A 67 6.44 7.17 5.16
CA ASP A 67 7.63 7.13 6.01
C ASP A 67 7.60 8.16 7.15
N GLU A 68 6.76 9.20 7.09
CA GLU A 68 6.53 10.17 8.17
C GLU A 68 5.56 9.63 9.23
N ILE A 69 4.77 8.61 8.88
CA ILE A 69 3.70 8.06 9.73
C ILE A 69 4.22 6.88 10.56
N GLU A 70 3.91 6.91 11.85
CA GLU A 70 4.17 5.83 12.80
C GLU A 70 2.99 4.84 12.86
N SER A 71 1.77 5.33 13.04
CA SER A 71 0.56 4.48 13.13
C SER A 71 -0.72 5.22 12.77
N ILE A 72 -1.75 4.47 12.41
CA ILE A 72 -3.09 4.98 12.08
C ILE A 72 -4.13 4.18 12.88
N GLU A 73 -5.05 4.88 13.54
CA GLU A 73 -6.21 4.32 14.24
C GLU A 73 -7.50 4.81 13.56
N PHE A 74 -8.28 3.87 13.04
CA PHE A 74 -9.53 4.14 12.31
C PHE A 74 -10.74 4.06 13.23
N ASP A 75 -11.47 5.17 13.39
CA ASP A 75 -12.71 5.19 14.17
C ASP A 75 -13.92 5.07 13.22
N SER A 76 -14.35 3.82 12.99
CA SER A 76 -15.34 3.52 11.97
C SER A 76 -16.78 3.63 12.49
N LYS A 77 -17.56 4.53 11.89
CA LYS A 77 -18.96 4.24 11.51
C LYS A 77 -19.10 4.37 9.99
N PRO A 78 -19.67 3.38 9.29
CA PRO A 78 -19.86 3.46 7.84
C PRO A 78 -20.81 4.64 7.53
N VAL A 79 -20.32 5.58 6.70
CA VAL A 79 -21.13 6.69 6.21
C VAL A 79 -21.89 6.21 4.98
N PRO A 80 -23.24 6.23 4.95
CA PRO A 80 -23.99 5.97 3.73
C PRO A 80 -23.75 7.12 2.74
N MET A 81 -23.18 6.81 1.57
CA MET A 81 -23.13 7.74 0.44
C MET A 81 -24.54 7.88 -0.15
N ASN A 82 -25.14 9.06 -0.03
CA ASN A 82 -26.33 9.42 -0.81
C ASN A 82 -25.93 9.55 -2.29
N ALA A 83 -26.36 8.58 -3.10
CA ALA A 83 -26.31 8.66 -4.55
C ALA A 83 -27.45 9.57 -5.05
N SER A 84 -27.12 10.77 -5.53
CA SER A 84 -28.00 11.53 -6.41
C SER A 84 -27.64 11.19 -7.86
N ASN A 85 -28.63 10.69 -8.59
CA ASN A 85 -28.52 10.14 -9.94
C ASN A 85 -28.20 11.23 -10.98
N ASN A 86 -27.20 10.96 -11.85
CA ASN A 86 -27.34 10.94 -13.32
C ASN A 86 -26.04 10.50 -14.04
N THR A 87 -26.10 9.32 -14.67
CA THR A 87 -25.46 8.82 -15.93
C THR A 87 -24.00 9.21 -16.28
N SER A 88 -23.03 8.33 -16.60
CA SER A 88 -22.95 6.87 -16.83
C SER A 88 -21.48 6.38 -16.72
N GLU A 89 -21.32 5.11 -16.32
CA GLU A 89 -20.17 4.20 -16.51
C GLU A 89 -18.82 4.46 -15.81
N ASN A 90 -18.73 4.09 -14.52
CA ASN A 90 -17.68 3.21 -13.96
C ASN A 90 -17.99 2.94 -12.48
N SER A 91 -18.42 1.73 -12.11
CA SER A 91 -18.72 1.39 -10.70
C SER A 91 -17.58 0.57 -10.07
N PRO A 92 -17.01 0.99 -8.93
CA PRO A 92 -16.13 0.16 -8.11
C PRO A 92 -16.90 -0.99 -7.44
N PRO A 93 -16.23 -2.10 -7.06
CA PRO A 93 -16.90 -3.26 -6.47
C PRO A 93 -17.54 -2.94 -5.12
N ASN A 94 -18.73 -3.51 -4.93
CA ASN A 94 -19.62 -3.38 -3.78
C ASN A 94 -19.11 -4.27 -2.63
N TYR A 95 -18.83 -3.69 -1.46
CA TYR A 95 -18.41 -4.45 -0.26
C TYR A 95 -19.57 -4.54 0.73
N THR A 96 -20.09 -5.75 0.93
CA THR A 96 -20.94 -6.11 2.07
C THR A 96 -20.07 -6.36 3.30
N THR A 97 -20.23 -5.53 4.32
CA THR A 97 -19.58 -5.68 5.63
C THR A 97 -20.44 -6.55 6.55
N GLN A 98 -19.89 -7.67 7.02
CA GLN A 98 -20.34 -8.33 8.24
C GLN A 98 -19.45 -7.90 9.40
N THR A 99 -20.07 -7.24 10.38
CA THR A 99 -19.43 -6.70 11.58
C THR A 99 -19.22 -7.81 12.61
N LYS A 100 -17.99 -8.00 13.07
CA LYS A 100 -17.71 -8.39 14.45
C LYS A 100 -16.39 -7.75 14.87
N GLY A 101 -16.49 -6.78 15.78
CA GLY A 101 -15.42 -5.85 16.11
C GLY A 101 -14.25 -6.49 16.85
N ASP A 102 -13.07 -5.92 16.62
CA ASP A 102 -12.29 -5.22 17.65
C ASP A 102 -11.24 -4.38 16.91
N SER A 103 -10.80 -3.28 17.51
CA SER A 103 -9.99 -2.23 16.86
C SER A 103 -8.77 -2.74 16.07
N THR A 104 -8.65 -2.35 14.78
CA THR A 104 -7.46 -2.64 13.97
C THR A 104 -6.35 -1.66 14.33
N ILE A 105 -5.52 -2.01 15.31
CA ILE A 105 -4.28 -1.28 15.62
C ILE A 105 -3.18 -1.78 14.69
N ILE A 106 -2.71 -0.95 13.76
CA ILE A 106 -1.50 -1.24 12.96
C ILE A 106 -0.29 -0.74 13.76
N THR A 107 0.34 -1.62 14.53
CA THR A 107 1.59 -1.34 15.27
C THR A 107 2.81 -1.82 14.48
N VAL A 108 3.84 -0.99 14.35
CA VAL A 108 5.15 -1.34 13.79
C VAL A 108 6.15 -1.43 14.94
N GLY A 109 6.59 -2.64 15.34
CA GLY A 109 7.55 -2.78 16.45
C GLY A 109 7.90 -4.22 16.85
N SER A 110 9.20 -4.48 16.96
CA SER A 110 9.92 -5.73 17.21
C SER A 110 10.14 -6.09 18.70
N LYS A 111 10.06 -7.40 19.06
CA LYS A 111 10.98 -8.14 19.97
C LYS A 111 10.50 -9.57 20.29
N THR A 112 11.41 -10.54 20.16
CA THR A 112 11.34 -11.94 20.67
C THR A 112 11.83 -12.00 22.14
N PRO A 113 11.49 -13.04 22.95
CA PRO A 113 12.22 -14.32 22.94
C PRO A 113 11.40 -15.61 23.23
N ASN A 114 11.88 -16.73 22.66
CA ASN A 114 11.58 -18.15 22.95
C ASN A 114 12.07 -18.54 24.38
N PRO A 115 11.74 -19.69 25.06
CA PRO A 115 12.06 -21.05 24.56
C PRO A 115 11.21 -22.28 25.04
N GLN A 116 11.27 -23.34 24.21
CA GLN A 116 11.55 -24.75 24.57
C GLN A 116 10.43 -25.80 24.76
N SER A 117 10.66 -26.96 24.09
CA SER A 117 10.49 -28.38 24.50
C SER A 117 9.54 -29.19 23.61
N ASN A 118 9.66 -30.50 23.32
CA ASN A 118 10.76 -31.48 23.14
C ASN A 118 10.03 -32.84 22.86
N THR A 119 10.54 -33.68 21.93
CA THR A 119 10.30 -35.16 21.77
C THR A 119 8.85 -35.63 21.44
N THR A 120 8.57 -36.58 20.52
CA THR A 120 9.08 -37.96 20.43
C THR A 120 8.70 -38.62 19.08
N VAL A 121 9.53 -39.57 18.64
CA VAL A 121 9.47 -40.39 17.41
C VAL A 121 8.43 -41.52 17.49
N VAL A 122 7.61 -41.77 16.44
CA VAL A 122 7.20 -43.13 16.00
C VAL A 122 6.90 -43.14 14.48
N LYS A 123 7.46 -44.13 13.79
CA LYS A 123 7.39 -44.43 12.35
C LYS A 123 6.32 -45.50 12.08
N SER A 124 5.34 -45.23 11.20
CA SER A 124 4.69 -46.21 10.31
C SER A 124 3.53 -45.58 9.51
N ALA A 125 3.59 -45.66 8.18
CA ALA A 125 2.50 -45.42 7.22
C ALA A 125 2.13 -46.78 6.55
N PRO A 126 1.12 -46.91 5.65
CA PRO A 126 -0.05 -46.08 5.27
C PRO A 126 -1.36 -46.93 5.36
N PRO A 127 -2.56 -46.58 4.80
CA PRO A 127 -2.96 -45.44 3.98
C PRO A 127 -4.20 -44.71 4.49
N THR A 128 -4.22 -43.38 4.42
CA THR A 128 -5.47 -42.63 4.60
C THR A 128 -5.49 -41.46 3.65
N GLU A 129 -6.48 -41.50 2.77
CA GLU A 129 -7.27 -40.40 2.24
C GLU A 129 -6.53 -39.07 2.01
N LYS A 130 -6.54 -38.64 0.75
CA LYS A 130 -6.25 -37.25 0.36
C LYS A 130 -7.17 -36.33 1.17
N VAL A 131 -6.68 -35.86 2.31
CA VAL A 131 -7.24 -34.70 3.00
C VAL A 131 -6.96 -33.53 2.07
N SER A 132 -7.98 -33.17 1.28
CA SER A 132 -8.09 -31.83 0.74
C SER A 132 -7.98 -30.86 1.90
N SER A 133 -6.78 -30.31 2.10
CA SER A 133 -6.59 -29.18 2.98
C SER A 133 -7.39 -28.04 2.36
N ASN A 134 -8.58 -27.78 2.92
CA ASN A 134 -9.27 -26.51 2.81
C ASN A 134 -8.38 -25.45 3.46
N THR A 135 -7.31 -25.06 2.79
CA THR A 135 -6.65 -23.79 3.05
C THR A 135 -7.56 -22.75 2.44
N ASN A 136 -8.23 -21.96 3.28
CA ASN A 136 -8.66 -20.63 2.90
C ASN A 136 -7.40 -19.89 2.42
N ALA A 137 -7.10 -19.99 1.14
CA ALA A 137 -5.92 -19.38 0.54
C ALA A 137 -6.15 -17.87 0.62
N ILE A 138 -5.44 -17.23 1.54
CA ILE A 138 -5.44 -15.77 1.62
C ILE A 138 -4.94 -15.28 0.26
N LYS A 139 -5.78 -14.49 -0.42
CA LYS A 139 -5.45 -14.01 -1.76
C LYS A 139 -4.28 -13.04 -1.66
N PRO A 140 -3.28 -13.13 -2.58
CA PRO A 140 -2.25 -12.12 -2.69
C PRO A 140 -2.86 -10.73 -2.93
N ILE A 141 -2.22 -9.71 -2.36
CA ILE A 141 -2.54 -8.32 -2.64
C ILE A 141 -2.00 -8.02 -4.03
N GLN A 142 -2.86 -7.56 -4.94
CA GLN A 142 -2.49 -7.25 -6.31
C GLN A 142 -2.55 -5.73 -6.55
N ILE A 143 -1.47 -5.17 -7.10
CA ILE A 143 -1.31 -3.76 -7.42
C ILE A 143 -0.93 -3.65 -8.89
N ARG A 144 -1.56 -2.71 -9.60
CA ARG A 144 -1.21 -2.37 -10.98
C ARG A 144 -0.46 -1.05 -11.00
N VAL A 145 0.70 -1.04 -11.62
CA VAL A 145 1.62 0.10 -11.65
C VAL A 145 1.98 0.38 -13.11
N LYS A 146 1.84 1.64 -13.51
CA LYS A 146 2.31 2.12 -14.79
C LYS A 146 3.71 2.70 -14.61
N VAL A 147 4.73 1.98 -15.08
CA VAL A 147 6.14 2.35 -14.90
C VAL A 147 6.58 3.20 -16.08
N LEU A 148 6.90 4.47 -15.83
CA LEU A 148 7.38 5.37 -16.88
C LEU A 148 8.81 5.00 -17.28
N ALA A 149 9.11 5.13 -18.57
CA ALA A 149 10.44 4.84 -19.11
C ALA A 149 11.39 6.03 -19.07
N ASP A 150 10.83 7.23 -18.90
CA ASP A 150 11.57 8.50 -18.94
C ASP A 150 12.21 8.84 -17.59
N ASN A 151 12.95 9.95 -17.56
CA ASN A 151 13.63 10.43 -16.37
C ASN A 151 12.70 11.13 -15.35
N THR A 152 11.37 11.01 -15.50
CA THR A 152 10.44 11.53 -14.49
C THR A 152 10.73 10.86 -13.15
N ALA A 153 10.84 11.66 -12.08
CA ALA A 153 11.19 11.18 -10.74
C ALA A 153 12.50 10.36 -10.70
N ASN A 154 13.52 10.82 -11.43
CA ASN A 154 14.83 10.17 -11.54
C ASN A 154 14.74 8.73 -12.06
N GLY A 155 13.79 8.45 -12.96
CA GLY A 155 13.62 7.12 -13.57
C GLY A 155 12.91 6.09 -12.70
N TRP A 156 12.36 6.49 -11.55
CA TRP A 156 11.71 5.58 -10.60
C TRP A 156 10.22 5.85 -10.45
N THR A 157 9.44 4.77 -10.52
CA THR A 157 8.00 4.76 -10.22
C THR A 157 7.76 4.05 -8.88
N ASN A 158 7.16 4.75 -7.92
CA ASN A 158 6.74 4.15 -6.66
C ASN A 158 5.53 3.22 -6.90
N ALA A 159 5.62 1.96 -6.47
CA ALA A 159 4.56 0.97 -6.63
C ALA A 159 3.36 1.20 -5.68
N GLY A 160 3.50 2.07 -4.68
CA GLY A 160 2.46 2.36 -3.69
C GLY A 160 2.35 1.30 -2.60
N TRP A 161 3.41 0.52 -2.34
CA TRP A 161 3.43 -0.48 -1.28
C TRP A 161 4.76 -0.51 -0.54
N VAL A 162 4.69 -0.70 0.78
CA VAL A 162 5.83 -0.95 1.66
C VAL A 162 5.89 -2.44 1.96
N VAL A 163 6.92 -3.10 1.45
CA VAL A 163 7.15 -4.53 1.66
C VAL A 163 7.87 -4.76 2.98
N ARG A 164 7.70 -5.95 3.55
CA ARG A 164 8.45 -6.41 4.72
C ARG A 164 9.45 -7.49 4.33
N LYS A 165 10.59 -7.53 5.02
CA LYS A 165 11.56 -8.61 4.91
C LYS A 165 10.87 -9.96 5.13
N GLY A 166 11.19 -10.92 4.27
CA GLY A 166 10.57 -12.25 4.25
C GLY A 166 9.28 -12.32 3.43
N GLN A 167 8.72 -11.19 2.98
CA GLN A 167 7.50 -11.19 2.18
C GLN A 167 7.76 -11.70 0.76
N ARG A 168 6.89 -12.59 0.27
CA ARG A 168 6.96 -13.12 -1.10
C ARG A 168 6.26 -12.18 -2.06
N ILE A 169 6.96 -11.81 -3.13
CA ILE A 169 6.51 -10.86 -4.14
C ILE A 169 6.65 -11.50 -5.51
N ARG A 170 5.60 -11.42 -6.32
CA ARG A 170 5.62 -11.76 -7.74
C ARG A 170 5.36 -10.50 -8.55
N ILE A 171 6.15 -10.28 -9.59
CA ILE A 171 6.02 -9.14 -10.49
C ILE A 171 5.88 -9.67 -11.92
N ASN A 172 4.96 -9.07 -12.66
CA ASN A 172 4.71 -9.35 -14.07
C ASN A 172 4.68 -8.03 -14.83
N GLY A 173 5.63 -7.85 -15.75
CA GLY A 173 5.69 -6.69 -16.63
C GLY A 173 5.11 -7.00 -18.00
N SER A 174 4.51 -5.99 -18.62
CA SER A 174 4.07 -6.02 -20.02
C SER A 174 4.20 -4.63 -20.65
N GLY A 175 3.96 -4.54 -21.96
CA GLY A 175 4.03 -3.29 -22.71
C GLY A 175 5.35 -3.10 -23.45
N ARG A 176 5.57 -1.87 -23.90
CA ARG A 176 6.70 -1.50 -24.76
C ARG A 176 7.08 -0.05 -24.53
N ILE A 177 8.38 0.21 -24.49
CA ILE A 177 8.97 1.54 -24.33
C ILE A 177 9.87 1.86 -25.53
N SER A 178 10.11 3.15 -25.79
CA SER A 178 11.14 3.62 -26.72
C SER A 178 12.39 3.94 -25.93
N LEU A 179 13.56 3.47 -26.41
CA LEU A 179 14.90 3.74 -25.85
C LEU A 179 15.63 4.86 -26.64
N GLY A 180 14.86 5.81 -27.17
CA GLY A 180 15.34 6.72 -28.23
C GLY A 180 15.76 6.04 -29.54
N ASN A 181 16.19 6.85 -30.52
CA ASN A 181 16.83 6.41 -31.77
C ASN A 181 16.09 5.30 -32.57
N GLY A 182 14.76 5.25 -32.48
CA GLY A 182 13.94 4.21 -33.12
C GLY A 182 14.07 2.81 -32.52
N ARG A 183 14.73 2.68 -31.36
CA ARG A 183 14.85 1.43 -30.61
C ARG A 183 13.71 1.30 -29.62
N TYR A 184 13.25 0.06 -29.44
CA TYR A 184 12.15 -0.24 -28.53
C TYR A 184 12.43 -1.50 -27.75
N SER A 185 11.95 -1.53 -26.52
CA SER A 185 12.13 -2.63 -25.59
C SER A 185 10.83 -3.05 -24.93
N GLY A 186 10.71 -4.34 -24.63
CA GLY A 186 9.74 -4.86 -23.67
C GLY A 186 10.39 -5.02 -22.28
N PRO A 187 9.64 -5.46 -21.26
CA PRO A 187 10.16 -5.64 -19.90
C PRO A 187 11.36 -6.58 -19.81
N LYS A 188 11.47 -7.58 -20.70
CA LYS A 188 12.66 -8.44 -20.82
C LYS A 188 13.97 -7.70 -21.15
N GLY A 189 13.90 -6.53 -21.78
CA GLY A 189 15.06 -5.82 -22.29
C GLY A 189 15.68 -6.41 -23.56
N ILE A 190 16.77 -5.77 -24.01
CA ILE A 190 17.56 -6.15 -25.19
C ILE A 190 18.96 -6.56 -24.72
N SER A 191 19.26 -7.86 -24.74
CA SER A 191 20.54 -8.39 -24.21
C SER A 191 21.75 -8.05 -25.08
N THR A 192 21.54 -7.76 -26.38
CA THR A 192 22.60 -7.45 -27.34
C THR A 192 22.90 -5.96 -27.45
N LEU A 193 22.15 -5.10 -26.75
CA LEU A 193 22.37 -3.65 -26.75
C LEU A 193 23.39 -3.31 -25.65
N PRO A 194 24.60 -2.85 -25.99
CA PRO A 194 25.57 -2.44 -24.98
C PRO A 194 25.13 -1.13 -24.34
N ASP A 195 25.22 -1.08 -23.01
CA ASP A 195 25.02 0.12 -22.21
C ASP A 195 25.84 -0.06 -20.94
N ALA A 196 26.88 0.76 -20.80
CA ALA A 196 27.81 0.71 -19.66
C ALA A 196 27.31 1.51 -18.45
N ASN A 197 26.29 2.35 -18.64
CA ASN A 197 25.79 3.29 -17.63
C ASN A 197 24.51 2.80 -16.95
N LYS A 198 23.94 1.67 -17.40
CA LYS A 198 22.79 1.04 -16.75
C LYS A 198 23.11 0.56 -15.33
N LEU A 199 22.08 0.54 -14.49
CA LEU A 199 22.19 0.22 -13.07
C LEU A 199 22.62 -1.24 -12.81
N ILE A 200 22.15 -2.19 -13.63
CA ILE A 200 22.55 -3.59 -13.56
C ILE A 200 23.33 -3.98 -14.82
N GLY A 201 24.66 -3.86 -14.72
CA GLY A 201 25.59 -3.94 -15.86
C GLY A 201 25.56 -5.26 -16.65
N ASP A 202 25.28 -6.39 -16.01
CA ASP A 202 25.25 -7.72 -16.65
C ASP A 202 23.84 -8.13 -17.13
N LYS A 203 22.84 -7.24 -17.02
CA LYS A 203 21.45 -7.49 -17.42
C LYS A 203 21.05 -6.72 -18.69
N PRO A 204 20.00 -7.14 -19.42
CA PRO A 204 19.60 -6.48 -20.66
C PRO A 204 19.31 -4.98 -20.51
N THR A 205 19.63 -4.19 -21.53
CA THR A 205 19.28 -2.76 -21.57
C THR A 205 17.79 -2.59 -21.82
N GLY A 206 17.15 -1.64 -21.16
CA GLY A 206 15.72 -1.39 -21.29
C GLY A 206 14.84 -2.45 -20.61
N SER A 207 15.40 -3.30 -19.74
CA SER A 207 14.62 -4.28 -18.96
C SER A 207 13.98 -3.65 -17.73
N LEU A 208 12.83 -4.18 -17.28
CA LEU A 208 12.20 -3.80 -16.03
C LEU A 208 13.09 -4.22 -14.84
N ILE A 209 13.28 -3.31 -13.90
CA ILE A 209 14.01 -3.49 -12.64
C ILE A 209 13.20 -2.98 -11.46
N ALA A 210 13.60 -3.38 -10.26
CA ALA A 210 13.04 -2.90 -9.01
C ALA A 210 14.12 -2.59 -7.98
N VAL A 211 13.76 -1.84 -6.96
CA VAL A 211 14.53 -1.67 -5.72
C VAL A 211 13.57 -1.59 -4.53
N ILE A 212 14.01 -2.07 -3.36
CA ILE A 212 13.27 -1.95 -2.10
C ILE A 212 14.04 -1.00 -1.20
N GLY A 213 13.40 0.12 -0.85
CA GLY A 213 14.08 1.27 -0.24
C GLY A 213 14.81 2.11 -1.30
N ASP A 214 14.95 3.40 -1.02
CA ASP A 214 15.59 4.40 -1.88
C ASP A 214 17.02 4.78 -1.43
N ASP A 215 17.53 4.08 -0.41
CA ASP A 215 18.79 4.35 0.27
C ASP A 215 19.93 3.37 -0.12
N ASN A 216 19.74 2.59 -1.18
CA ASN A 216 20.64 1.50 -1.55
C ASN A 216 20.70 1.24 -3.08
N ASN A 217 21.66 0.41 -3.48
CA ASN A 217 21.90 0.02 -4.87
C ASN A 217 21.66 -1.48 -5.12
N ASP A 218 20.84 -2.12 -4.28
CA ASP A 218 20.54 -3.56 -4.41
C ASP A 218 19.39 -3.75 -5.40
N PHE A 219 19.68 -3.46 -6.66
CA PHE A 219 18.72 -3.53 -7.74
C PHE A 219 18.36 -4.96 -8.10
N ILE A 220 17.08 -5.19 -8.34
CA ILE A 220 16.50 -6.50 -8.66
C ILE A 220 16.12 -6.48 -10.14
N HIS A 221 16.69 -7.40 -10.92
CA HIS A 221 16.27 -7.60 -12.30
C HIS A 221 14.94 -8.36 -12.36
N ILE A 222 13.92 -7.75 -12.97
CA ILE A 222 12.57 -8.32 -13.09
C ILE A 222 12.38 -9.02 -14.45
N GLY A 223 12.71 -8.34 -15.55
CA GLY A 223 12.37 -8.84 -16.88
C GLY A 223 10.86 -8.89 -17.12
N ASP A 224 10.38 -9.90 -17.86
CA ASP A 224 8.94 -10.12 -18.08
C ASP A 224 8.20 -10.54 -16.81
N SER A 225 8.83 -11.37 -15.97
CA SER A 225 8.27 -11.78 -14.68
C SER A 225 9.33 -12.38 -13.78
N ILE A 226 9.20 -12.12 -12.48
CA ILE A 226 9.98 -12.76 -11.43
C ILE A 226 9.12 -13.00 -10.20
N GLU A 227 9.55 -13.94 -9.37
CA GLU A 227 9.08 -14.10 -7.99
C GLU A 227 10.29 -14.15 -7.07
N PHE A 228 10.24 -13.39 -5.97
CA PHE A 228 11.33 -13.31 -5.00
C PHE A 228 10.81 -13.06 -3.59
N VAL A 229 11.72 -13.15 -2.61
CA VAL A 229 11.45 -12.81 -1.21
C VAL A 229 12.16 -11.51 -0.88
N ALA A 230 11.46 -10.54 -0.30
CA ALA A 230 12.04 -9.27 0.11
C ALA A 230 13.13 -9.49 1.16
N GLU A 231 14.33 -8.95 0.93
CA GLU A 231 15.46 -9.10 1.86
C GLU A 231 15.48 -8.02 2.96
N ARG A 232 14.67 -6.97 2.80
CA ARG A 232 14.52 -5.84 3.72
C ARG A 232 13.10 -5.27 3.69
N ASP A 233 12.83 -4.45 4.70
CA ASP A 233 11.65 -3.59 4.73
C ASP A 233 11.89 -2.37 3.84
N GLY A 234 10.86 -1.85 3.18
CA GLY A 234 10.97 -0.62 2.41
C GLY A 234 9.87 -0.43 1.38
N ALA A 235 9.78 0.79 0.84
CA ALA A 235 8.91 1.07 -0.31
C ALA A 235 9.46 0.37 -1.56
N LEU A 236 8.57 -0.21 -2.37
CA LEU A 236 8.92 -0.83 -3.65
C LEU A 236 8.90 0.22 -4.77
N PHE A 237 10.02 0.35 -5.48
CA PHE A 237 10.14 1.18 -6.67
C PHE A 237 10.45 0.32 -7.89
N LEU A 238 9.96 0.77 -9.05
CA LEU A 238 10.11 0.12 -10.34
C LEU A 238 10.71 1.09 -11.35
N GLY A 239 11.58 0.60 -12.23
CA GLY A 239 12.28 1.44 -13.21
C GLY A 239 12.78 0.65 -14.41
N VAL A 240 13.56 1.32 -15.26
CA VAL A 240 14.13 0.75 -16.48
C VAL A 240 15.65 0.63 -16.34
N ASN A 241 16.22 -0.52 -16.71
CA ASN A 241 17.66 -0.76 -16.68
C ASN A 241 18.35 -0.10 -17.88
N GLU A 242 18.60 1.20 -17.79
CA GLU A 242 19.21 1.98 -18.86
C GLU A 242 19.97 3.17 -18.27
N GLY A 243 21.06 3.55 -18.95
CA GLY A 243 21.93 4.64 -18.53
C GLY A 243 21.55 6.03 -19.04
N VAL A 244 20.64 6.12 -20.01
CA VAL A 244 20.12 7.37 -20.57
C VAL A 244 18.60 7.27 -20.64
N LEU A 245 17.91 8.07 -19.83
CA LEU A 245 16.44 8.02 -19.73
C LEU A 245 15.77 9.24 -20.39
N ASP A 246 16.52 10.28 -20.75
CA ASP A 246 15.96 11.54 -21.24
C ASP A 246 15.38 11.45 -22.67
N ASP A 247 15.81 10.45 -23.46
CA ASP A 247 15.28 10.17 -24.80
C ASP A 247 14.26 9.02 -24.82
N ASN A 248 13.88 8.55 -23.64
CA ASN A 248 12.88 7.48 -23.51
C ASN A 248 11.46 8.01 -23.55
N THR A 249 10.56 7.18 -24.07
CA THR A 249 9.12 7.45 -24.03
C THR A 249 8.31 6.17 -23.82
N GLY A 250 7.08 6.32 -23.36
CA GLY A 250 6.17 5.21 -23.10
C GLY A 250 6.28 4.66 -21.68
N SER A 251 5.68 3.49 -21.46
CA SER A 251 5.61 2.88 -20.13
C SER A 251 5.44 1.37 -20.20
N PHE A 252 5.83 0.69 -19.12
CA PHE A 252 5.39 -0.68 -18.86
C PHE A 252 4.11 -0.68 -18.02
N GLU A 253 3.28 -1.69 -18.25
CA GLU A 253 2.14 -2.03 -17.39
C GLU A 253 2.55 -3.21 -16.51
N VAL A 254 2.69 -2.97 -15.22
CA VAL A 254 3.25 -3.92 -14.25
C VAL A 254 2.18 -4.34 -13.25
N THR A 255 2.07 -5.64 -13.00
CA THR A 255 1.28 -6.20 -11.91
C THR A 255 2.21 -6.71 -10.82
N VAL A 256 2.00 -6.25 -9.59
CA VAL A 256 2.73 -6.68 -8.40
C VAL A 256 1.76 -7.47 -7.53
N GLU A 257 2.08 -8.72 -7.24
CA GLU A 257 1.35 -9.59 -6.32
C GLU A 257 2.19 -9.83 -5.08
N ILE A 258 1.58 -9.64 -3.92
CA ILE A 258 2.27 -9.67 -2.64
C ILE A 258 1.56 -10.67 -1.74
N ASP A 259 2.27 -11.70 -1.27
CA ASP A 259 1.72 -12.59 -0.24
C ASP A 259 1.60 -11.78 1.06
N PRO A 260 0.39 -11.69 1.65
CA PRO A 260 0.21 -10.99 2.92
C PRO A 260 0.92 -11.69 4.09
N ARG A 261 1.38 -12.93 3.92
CA ARG A 261 2.17 -13.66 4.91
C ARG A 261 3.65 -13.39 4.69
N ILE A 262 4.35 -13.18 5.79
CA ILE A 262 5.81 -13.16 5.79
C ILE A 262 6.28 -14.61 5.75
N GLY A 263 7.14 -14.95 4.78
CA GLY A 263 7.78 -16.25 4.69
C GLY A 263 8.49 -16.58 6.01
N SER A 264 8.16 -17.76 6.55
CA SER A 264 8.74 -18.32 7.77
C SER A 264 10.24 -18.53 7.67
#